data_AF-A0A9W9J2S3-F1
#
_entry.id   AF-A0A9W9J2S3-F1
#
_cell.length_a   1.000
_cell.length_b   1.000
_cell.length_c   1.000
_cell.angle_alpha   90.00
_cell.angle_beta   90.00
_cell.angle_gamma   90.00
#
_symmetry.space_group_name_H-M   'P 1'
#
loop_
_entity.id
_entity.type
_entity.pdbx_description
1 polymer ?
#
loop_
_entity_poly.entity_id
_entity_poly.type
_entity_poly.pdbx_seq_one_letter_code
_entity_poly.pdbx_strand_id
1 'polypeptide(L)'
;MEVHIHPPDPVDPGQLVLIWQKVTALVDLIIPRTRPNIELVPKGSWHSTEPPAHWRAATDLFYEMGSLQESIKPFYNYRPDYDIVMLPFLRLELWDEDPAKNVPAMSDAQFESFHRRLMRLFNPTGIDLRLEELHSMSQDTAARQIEDILIETNIFLDRRLDEIPGRTADFLRLNRYKHWFQDGESWESPYGCQILDQFHTSPWVVANIDPWFNHTNRRYIILIILHHTMSVLKTSSKDGRGIYKKAVYATWDSRMWSNSFPTGIPSLSDVQEWLWRFWSDESQYRIFHAYSDWLNRRGVCENGVEESRCPTLARLTLWGH
;
A
#
# COMPACT_ATOMS: atom_id res chain seq x y z
N MET A 1 16.19 16.54 15.12
CA MET A 1 15.82 16.76 13.70
C MET A 1 14.36 17.12 13.69
N GLU A 2 13.97 18.18 12.98
CA GLU A 2 12.57 18.57 12.86
C GLU A 2 11.98 17.99 11.56
N VAL A 3 10.84 17.32 11.68
CA VAL A 3 10.08 16.80 10.52
C VAL A 3 8.74 17.50 10.49
N HIS A 4 8.51 18.28 9.43
CA HIS A 4 7.23 18.93 9.18
C HIS A 4 6.36 18.03 8.31
N ILE A 5 5.16 17.71 8.80
CA ILE A 5 4.17 16.93 8.07
C ILE A 5 2.87 17.69 8.03
N HIS A 6 2.32 17.84 6.83
CA HIS A 6 1.07 18.55 6.58
C HIS A 6 -0.06 17.54 6.37
N PRO A 7 -1.31 17.91 6.68
CA PRO A 7 -2.44 17.02 6.43
C PRO A 7 -2.62 16.81 4.91
N PRO A 8 -3.25 15.70 4.52
CA PRO A 8 -3.75 15.55 3.16
C PRO A 8 -4.86 16.57 2.86
N ASP A 9 -4.98 16.98 1.60
CA ASP A 9 -6.16 17.70 1.11
C ASP A 9 -7.39 16.76 1.15
N PRO A 10 -8.48 17.10 1.88
CA PRO A 10 -9.65 16.25 1.98
C PRO A 10 -10.34 15.99 0.63
N VAL A 11 -10.14 16.82 -0.40
CA VAL A 11 -10.68 16.56 -1.75
C VAL A 11 -9.78 15.67 -2.62
N ASP A 12 -8.58 15.34 -2.17
CA ASP A 12 -7.63 14.44 -2.83
C ASP A 12 -7.08 13.41 -1.83
N PRO A 13 -7.90 12.43 -1.40
CA PRO A 13 -7.55 11.49 -0.35
C PRO A 13 -6.35 10.59 -0.68
N GLY A 14 -5.95 10.50 -1.95
CA GLY A 14 -4.70 9.86 -2.36
C GLY A 14 -3.45 10.49 -1.73
N GLN A 15 -3.51 11.76 -1.31
CA GLN A 15 -2.40 12.42 -0.60
C GLN A 15 -2.06 11.74 0.72
N LEU A 16 -3.04 11.16 1.43
CA LEU A 16 -2.76 10.44 2.67
C LEU A 16 -1.88 9.21 2.43
N VAL A 17 -2.18 8.44 1.37
CA VAL A 17 -1.39 7.28 0.96
C VAL A 17 0.03 7.71 0.55
N LEU A 18 0.16 8.84 -0.15
CA LEU A 18 1.47 9.38 -0.52
C LEU A 18 2.28 9.84 0.70
N ILE A 19 1.63 10.50 1.66
CA ILE A 19 2.28 10.94 2.91
C ILE A 19 2.76 9.70 3.68
N TRP A 20 1.91 8.69 3.84
CA TRP A 20 2.28 7.41 4.46
C TRP A 20 3.53 6.81 3.81
N GLN A 21 3.55 6.65 2.47
CA GLN A 21 4.70 6.11 1.75
C GLN A 21 5.98 6.92 1.98
N LYS A 22 5.89 8.25 1.97
CA LYS A 22 7.03 9.14 2.20
C LYS A 22 7.54 9.08 3.63
N VAL A 23 6.63 9.04 4.61
CA VAL A 23 6.98 8.99 6.03
C VAL A 23 7.60 7.65 6.39
N THR A 24 7.06 6.53 5.90
CA THR A 24 7.67 5.21 6.08
C THR A 24 9.06 5.15 5.47
N ALA A 25 9.23 5.63 4.23
CA ALA A 25 10.55 5.70 3.60
C ALA A 25 11.53 6.60 4.36
N LEU A 26 11.05 7.74 4.91
CA LEU A 26 11.85 8.61 5.75
C LEU A 26 12.32 7.89 7.02
N VAL A 27 11.41 7.21 7.73
CA VAL A 27 11.73 6.43 8.92
C VAL A 27 12.76 5.34 8.60
N ASP A 28 12.57 4.58 7.52
CA ASP A 28 13.52 3.54 7.07
C ASP A 28 14.91 4.10 6.77
N LEU A 29 15.02 5.34 6.29
CA LEU A 29 16.30 6.01 6.07
C LEU A 29 16.95 6.50 7.36
N ILE A 30 16.16 6.82 8.39
CA ILE A 30 16.66 7.35 9.66
C ILE A 30 17.08 6.23 10.60
N ILE A 31 16.31 5.14 10.64
CA ILE A 31 16.52 3.97 11.51
C ILE A 31 18.00 3.50 11.57
N PRO A 32 18.72 3.34 10.44
CA PRO A 32 20.12 2.90 10.45
C PRO A 32 21.11 3.97 10.94
N ARG A 33 20.69 5.24 11.03
CA ARG A 33 21.56 6.40 11.22
C ARG A 33 21.63 6.92 12.66
N THR A 34 21.33 6.10 13.67
CA THR A 34 21.38 6.33 15.15
C THR A 34 20.20 7.07 15.79
N ARG A 35 19.96 6.74 17.09
CA ARG A 35 18.99 7.28 18.09
C ARG A 35 18.63 8.75 17.88
N PRO A 36 17.73 9.09 16.96
CA PRO A 36 17.50 10.48 16.66
C PRO A 36 16.39 10.95 17.60
N ASN A 37 16.70 11.91 18.47
CA ASN A 37 15.67 12.77 19.05
C ASN A 37 14.99 13.49 17.88
N ILE A 38 13.89 12.92 17.40
CA ILE A 38 13.05 13.48 16.35
C ILE A 38 11.96 14.27 17.03
N GLU A 39 11.92 15.55 16.70
CA GLU A 39 10.80 16.40 17.05
C GLU A 39 9.86 16.40 15.86
N LEU A 40 8.69 15.79 16.06
CA LEU A 40 7.60 15.82 15.09
C LEU A 40 6.86 17.13 15.26
N VAL A 41 6.85 17.93 14.20
CA VAL A 41 6.26 19.27 14.20
C VAL A 41 5.02 19.23 13.30
N PRO A 42 3.84 18.81 13.82
CA PRO A 42 2.59 18.81 13.07
C PRO A 42 2.02 20.23 12.89
N LYS A 43 2.64 21.23 13.54
CA LYS A 43 2.25 22.64 13.54
C LYS A 43 3.47 23.51 13.24
N GLY A 44 3.51 24.16 12.08
CA GLY A 44 4.63 25.02 11.72
C GLY A 44 4.26 26.05 10.66
N SER A 45 4.91 27.22 10.73
CA SER A 45 4.85 28.25 9.69
C SER A 45 5.49 27.72 8.41
N TRP A 46 4.73 27.78 7.32
CA TRP A 46 5.21 27.43 5.97
C TRP A 46 6.40 28.32 5.58
N HIS A 47 7.51 27.72 5.15
CA HIS A 47 8.72 28.46 4.74
C HIS A 47 8.64 29.00 3.29
N SER A 48 7.61 28.66 2.52
CA SER A 48 7.41 29.21 1.17
C SER A 48 6.49 30.43 1.22
N THR A 49 6.75 31.41 0.36
CA THR A 49 5.98 32.65 0.29
C THR A 49 4.57 32.47 -0.29
N GLU A 50 4.26 31.30 -0.85
CA GLU A 50 2.98 30.99 -1.51
C GLU A 50 2.45 29.59 -1.13
N PRO A 51 1.80 29.43 0.03
CA PRO A 51 1.15 28.16 0.37
C PRO A 51 -0.06 27.86 -0.55
N PRO A 52 -0.33 26.57 -0.84
CA PRO A 52 -1.58 26.14 -1.47
C PRO A 52 -2.80 26.74 -0.77
N ALA A 53 -3.85 27.08 -1.53
CA ALA A 53 -5.00 27.84 -1.03
C ALA A 53 -5.70 27.17 0.18
N HIS A 54 -5.77 25.83 0.20
CA HIS A 54 -6.38 25.06 1.30
C HIS A 54 -5.56 25.10 2.61
N TRP A 55 -4.31 25.59 2.59
CA TRP A 55 -3.45 25.74 3.76
C TRP A 55 -3.40 27.15 4.35
N ARG A 56 -4.06 28.13 3.70
CA ARG A 56 -4.03 29.55 4.13
C ARG A 56 -4.95 29.86 5.31
N ALA A 57 -5.89 28.97 5.63
CA ALA A 57 -6.74 29.11 6.81
C ALA A 57 -6.12 28.34 7.99
N ALA A 58 -5.44 29.03 8.91
CA ALA A 58 -5.02 28.46 10.20
C ALA A 58 -6.29 28.01 10.98
N THR A 59 -6.35 26.84 11.62
CA THR A 59 -5.70 26.45 12.88
C THR A 59 -5.97 24.95 13.07
N ASP A 60 -4.97 24.16 13.47
CA ASP A 60 -5.06 22.69 13.65
C ASP A 60 -5.50 21.93 12.38
N LEU A 61 -4.61 21.92 11.39
CA LEU A 61 -4.79 21.38 10.04
C LEU A 61 -5.22 19.89 9.95
N PHE A 62 -5.03 19.09 11.00
CA PHE A 62 -5.55 17.71 11.10
C PHE A 62 -6.93 17.62 11.77
N TYR A 63 -7.53 18.76 12.15
CA TYR A 63 -8.82 18.84 12.81
C TYR A 63 -9.81 19.62 11.94
N GLU A 64 -10.98 19.05 11.74
CA GLU A 64 -12.12 19.71 11.10
C GLU A 64 -13.28 19.73 12.09
N MET A 65 -13.88 20.89 12.32
CA MET A 65 -15.05 21.07 13.22
C MET A 65 -14.85 20.54 14.66
N GLY A 66 -13.60 20.50 15.14
CA GLY A 66 -13.27 20.05 16.50
C GLY A 66 -13.00 18.54 16.63
N SER A 67 -13.06 17.77 15.55
CA SER A 67 -12.66 16.36 15.49
C SER A 67 -11.47 16.17 14.53
N LEU A 68 -10.71 15.08 14.67
CA LEU A 68 -9.68 14.76 13.69
C LEU A 68 -10.31 14.45 12.31
N GLN A 69 -9.65 14.92 11.26
CA GLN A 69 -10.05 14.71 9.87
C GLN A 69 -9.79 13.26 9.44
N GLU A 70 -10.71 12.73 8.61
CA GLU A 70 -10.60 11.44 7.93
C GLU A 70 -10.78 11.65 6.42
N SER A 71 -9.68 11.77 5.68
CA SER A 71 -9.74 11.91 4.22
C SER A 71 -10.18 10.60 3.55
N ILE A 72 -9.85 9.45 4.15
CA ILE A 72 -10.32 8.14 3.70
C ILE A 72 -11.33 7.60 4.70
N LYS A 73 -12.62 7.68 4.36
CA LYS A 73 -13.68 7.14 5.21
C LYS A 73 -13.49 5.63 5.41
N PRO A 74 -13.38 5.14 6.65
CA PRO A 74 -13.30 3.72 6.93
C PRO A 74 -14.67 3.06 6.75
N PHE A 75 -14.67 1.78 6.36
CA PHE A 75 -15.88 0.97 6.37
C PHE A 75 -16.24 0.50 7.78
N TYR A 76 -15.21 0.18 8.56
CA TYR A 76 -15.30 -0.26 9.95
C TYR A 76 -14.02 0.26 10.64
N ASN A 77 -14.16 0.98 11.76
CA ASN A 77 -13.11 1.55 12.63
C ASN A 77 -12.63 2.96 12.26
N TYR A 78 -12.69 3.85 13.24
CA TYR A 78 -12.15 5.21 13.20
C TYR A 78 -10.65 5.22 12.90
N ARG A 79 -10.21 5.98 11.88
CA ARG A 79 -8.81 6.05 11.44
C ARG A 79 -8.46 7.47 11.00
N PRO A 80 -8.25 8.39 11.95
CA PRO A 80 -7.91 9.76 11.61
C PRO A 80 -6.57 9.84 10.87
N ASP A 81 -6.49 10.80 9.94
CA ASP A 81 -5.32 10.98 9.08
C ASP A 81 -4.05 11.21 9.91
N TYR A 82 -4.19 11.94 11.02
CA TYR A 82 -3.10 12.21 11.96
C TYR A 82 -2.47 10.92 12.49
N ASP A 83 -3.27 9.99 13.00
CA ASP A 83 -2.75 8.74 13.55
C ASP A 83 -2.02 7.94 12.46
N ILE A 84 -2.60 7.84 11.27
CA ILE A 84 -1.97 7.16 10.12
C ILE A 84 -0.58 7.73 9.83
N VAL A 85 -0.45 9.06 9.83
CA VAL A 85 0.81 9.76 9.56
C VAL A 85 1.85 9.56 10.66
N MET A 86 1.42 9.44 11.93
CA MET A 86 2.34 9.30 13.07
C MET A 86 2.82 7.87 13.30
N LEU A 87 2.06 6.87 12.87
CA LEU A 87 2.35 5.45 13.11
C LEU A 87 3.78 5.00 12.71
N PRO A 88 4.35 5.36 11.55
CA PRO A 88 5.68 4.85 11.18
C PRO A 88 6.77 5.29 12.17
N PHE A 89 6.61 6.43 12.83
CA PHE A 89 7.59 6.92 13.79
C PHE A 89 7.72 6.07 15.04
N LEU A 90 6.74 5.19 15.32
CA LEU A 90 6.81 4.22 16.42
C LEU A 90 8.05 3.33 16.32
N ARG A 91 8.52 3.03 15.11
CA ARG A 91 9.69 2.17 14.88
C ARG A 91 11.00 2.79 15.37
N LEU A 92 11.09 4.12 15.40
CA LEU A 92 12.32 4.82 15.79
C LEU A 92 12.61 4.68 17.28
N GLU A 93 11.56 4.56 18.08
CA GLU A 93 11.65 4.41 19.53
C GLU A 93 11.93 2.96 19.96
N LEU A 94 11.73 1.99 19.06
CA LEU A 94 11.97 0.57 19.31
C LEU A 94 13.43 0.14 19.08
N TRP A 95 14.26 1.00 18.46
CA TRP A 95 15.63 0.65 18.08
C TRP A 95 16.62 1.13 19.14
N ASP A 96 17.05 0.22 20.02
CA ASP A 96 18.12 0.52 20.98
C ASP A 96 19.46 -0.22 20.72
N GLU A 97 19.52 -1.35 20.00
CA GLU A 97 20.77 -1.95 19.48
C GLU A 97 20.49 -3.20 18.61
N ASP A 98 21.19 -3.32 17.48
CA ASP A 98 21.25 -4.46 16.52
C ASP A 98 19.90 -5.07 16.02
N PRO A 99 19.46 -4.74 14.78
CA PRO A 99 18.25 -5.31 14.18
C PRO A 99 18.28 -6.83 13.95
N ALA A 100 19.44 -7.50 14.11
CA ALA A 100 19.54 -8.96 14.04
C ALA A 100 19.27 -9.66 15.37
N LYS A 101 19.22 -8.94 16.50
CA LYS A 101 19.03 -9.48 17.85
C LYS A 101 17.74 -8.92 18.47
N ASN A 102 16.60 -9.33 17.89
CA ASN A 102 15.27 -9.01 18.39
C ASN A 102 15.09 -9.39 19.86
N VAL A 103 15.07 -8.36 20.72
CA VAL A 103 14.06 -7.94 21.71
C VAL A 103 14.59 -6.57 22.15
N PRO A 104 13.80 -5.50 22.28
CA PRO A 104 14.32 -4.33 22.97
C PRO A 104 14.66 -4.80 24.39
N ALA A 105 15.95 -5.06 24.66
CA ALA A 105 16.48 -5.23 26.00
C ALA A 105 16.47 -3.86 26.69
N MET A 106 15.33 -3.19 26.65
CA MET A 106 15.08 -1.98 27.39
C MET A 106 14.75 -2.40 28.82
N SER A 107 15.19 -1.64 29.80
CA SER A 107 14.70 -1.85 31.17
C SER A 107 13.21 -1.48 31.27
N ASP A 108 12.51 -1.99 32.28
CA ASP A 108 11.13 -1.58 32.59
C ASP A 108 10.97 -0.05 32.64
N ALA A 109 11.96 0.66 33.19
CA ALA A 109 11.97 2.12 33.25
C ALA A 109 12.09 2.78 31.87
N GLN A 110 12.86 2.19 30.96
CA GLN A 110 12.94 2.66 29.57
C GLN A 110 11.62 2.37 28.84
N PHE A 111 11.00 1.20 29.06
CA PHE A 111 9.71 0.84 28.47
C PHE A 111 8.60 1.78 28.94
N GLU A 112 8.49 2.05 30.24
CA GLU A 112 7.53 3.01 30.81
C GLU A 112 7.70 4.41 30.22
N SER A 113 8.94 4.86 30.05
CA SER A 113 9.20 6.15 29.41
C SER A 113 8.83 6.15 27.94
N PHE A 114 9.09 5.06 27.22
CA PHE A 114 8.73 4.88 25.81
C PHE A 114 7.21 4.87 25.64
N HIS A 115 6.51 4.02 26.40
CA HIS A 115 5.05 3.88 26.37
C HIS A 115 4.36 5.21 26.63
N ARG A 116 4.83 5.98 27.63
CA ARG A 116 4.32 7.33 27.90
C ARG A 116 4.56 8.31 26.76
N ARG A 117 5.70 8.25 26.07
CA ARG A 117 5.96 9.10 24.89
C ARG A 117 5.06 8.70 23.73
N LEU A 118 4.91 7.41 23.48
CA LEU A 118 4.04 6.84 22.46
C LEU A 118 2.58 7.28 22.67
N MET A 119 2.06 7.16 23.89
CA MET A 119 0.70 7.60 24.24
C MET A 119 0.47 9.11 24.03
N ARG A 120 1.53 9.93 24.05
CA ARG A 120 1.45 11.37 23.76
C ARG A 120 1.46 11.70 22.27
N LEU A 121 1.93 10.78 21.43
CA LEU A 121 1.97 10.99 19.98
C LEU A 121 0.57 10.95 19.35
N PHE A 122 -0.36 10.21 19.95
CA PHE A 122 -1.71 10.00 19.41
C PHE A 122 -2.78 10.75 20.20
N ASN A 123 -3.91 10.97 19.56
CA ASN A 123 -5.09 11.51 20.22
C ASN A 123 -5.73 10.42 21.10
N PRO A 124 -6.17 10.71 22.35
CA PRO A 124 -6.80 9.73 23.24
C PRO A 124 -7.94 8.95 22.58
N THR A 125 -8.81 9.63 21.81
CA THR A 125 -9.92 8.98 21.08
C THR A 125 -9.43 8.05 19.98
N GLY A 126 -8.33 8.40 19.31
CA GLY A 126 -7.69 7.53 18.31
C GLY A 126 -7.09 6.28 18.95
N ILE A 127 -6.45 6.44 20.11
CA ILE A 127 -5.92 5.31 20.88
C ILE A 127 -7.06 4.37 21.30
N ASP A 128 -8.11 4.89 21.92
CA ASP A 128 -9.19 4.05 22.46
C ASP A 128 -9.99 3.31 21.38
N LEU A 129 -10.18 3.92 20.20
CA LEU A 129 -11.02 3.33 19.14
C LEU A 129 -10.27 2.43 18.17
N ARG A 130 -8.96 2.62 18.01
CA ARG A 130 -8.16 1.93 16.98
C ARG A 130 -6.95 1.23 17.55
N LEU A 131 -6.28 1.85 18.51
CA LEU A 131 -4.98 1.42 19.00
C LEU A 131 -5.09 0.94 20.45
N GLU A 132 -6.21 0.31 20.81
CA GLU A 132 -6.48 -0.19 22.18
C GLU A 132 -5.36 -1.14 22.64
N GLU A 133 -4.80 -1.91 21.71
CA GLU A 133 -3.68 -2.81 21.96
C GLU A 133 -2.44 -2.07 22.49
N LEU A 134 -2.25 -0.79 22.14
CA LEU A 134 -1.16 0.02 22.67
C LEU A 134 -1.31 0.24 24.19
N HIS A 135 -2.53 0.26 24.75
CA HIS A 135 -2.74 0.37 26.20
C HIS A 135 -2.28 -0.87 26.96
N SER A 136 -2.43 -2.05 26.35
CA SER A 136 -2.09 -3.35 26.96
C SER A 136 -0.71 -3.88 26.55
N MET A 137 0.04 -3.09 25.77
CA MET A 137 1.37 -3.41 25.32
C MET A 137 2.33 -3.62 26.48
N SER A 138 3.08 -4.71 26.45
CA SER A 138 4.23 -4.93 27.33
C SER A 138 5.53 -4.81 26.54
N GLN A 139 6.65 -4.75 27.25
CA GLN A 139 7.98 -4.74 26.63
C GLN A 139 8.17 -5.92 25.66
N ASP A 140 7.74 -7.12 26.05
CA ASP A 140 7.89 -8.33 25.24
C ASP A 140 7.01 -8.32 23.99
N THR A 141 5.89 -7.59 24.00
CA THR A 141 4.93 -7.55 22.88
C THR A 141 5.09 -6.32 21.98
N ALA A 142 5.80 -5.28 22.44
CA ALA A 142 5.85 -3.98 21.80
C ALA A 142 6.28 -4.01 20.33
N ALA A 143 7.40 -4.68 20.04
CA ALA A 143 7.92 -4.77 18.68
C ALA A 143 6.92 -5.43 17.72
N ARG A 144 6.32 -6.54 18.14
CA ARG A 144 5.34 -7.28 17.34
C ARG A 144 4.04 -6.48 17.14
N GLN A 145 3.48 -5.90 18.20
CA GLN A 145 2.24 -5.13 18.12
C GLN A 145 2.40 -3.88 17.25
N ILE A 146 3.56 -3.20 17.32
CA ILE A 146 3.84 -2.06 16.44
C ILE A 146 3.94 -2.53 14.98
N GLU A 147 4.66 -3.63 14.72
CA GLU A 147 4.74 -4.19 13.37
C GLU A 147 3.36 -4.60 12.83
N ASP A 148 2.53 -5.24 13.65
CA ASP A 148 1.16 -5.62 13.29
C ASP A 148 0.32 -4.40 12.90
N ILE A 149 0.36 -3.32 13.70
CA ILE A 149 -0.38 -2.06 13.42
C ILE A 149 0.11 -1.41 12.11
N LEU A 150 1.42 -1.47 11.84
CA LEU A 150 2.00 -0.90 10.62
C LEU A 150 1.60 -1.71 9.38
N ILE A 151 1.67 -3.03 9.45
CA ILE A 151 1.22 -3.93 8.39
C ILE A 151 -0.28 -3.74 8.16
N GLU A 152 -1.07 -3.68 9.22
CA GLU A 152 -2.51 -3.47 9.16
C GLU A 152 -2.84 -2.17 8.42
N THR A 153 -2.14 -1.08 8.79
CA THR A 153 -2.31 0.23 8.18
C THR A 153 -1.87 0.23 6.72
N ASN A 154 -0.77 -0.43 6.39
CA ASN A 154 -0.29 -0.54 5.03
C ASN A 154 -1.28 -1.28 4.13
N ILE A 155 -1.80 -2.43 4.57
CA ILE A 155 -2.80 -3.21 3.82
C ILE A 155 -4.10 -2.43 3.69
N PHE A 156 -4.54 -1.74 4.75
CA PHE A 156 -5.69 -0.84 4.69
C PHE A 156 -5.51 0.22 3.59
N LEU A 157 -4.42 0.98 3.61
CA LEU A 157 -4.17 2.04 2.64
C LEU A 157 -4.04 1.50 1.22
N ASP A 158 -3.34 0.38 1.05
CA ASP A 158 -3.17 -0.27 -0.25
C ASP A 158 -4.50 -0.78 -0.83
N ARG A 159 -5.37 -1.35 0.01
CA ARG A 159 -6.75 -1.71 -0.37
C ARG A 159 -7.59 -0.50 -0.72
N ARG A 160 -7.58 0.55 0.13
CA ARG A 160 -8.36 1.77 -0.13
C ARG A 160 -7.89 2.49 -1.38
N LEU A 161 -6.60 2.42 -1.71
CA LEU A 161 -6.06 3.00 -2.94
C LEU A 161 -6.79 2.50 -4.19
N ASP A 162 -7.34 1.28 -4.20
CA ASP A 162 -8.13 0.78 -5.34
C ASP A 162 -9.38 1.62 -5.62
N GLU A 163 -9.96 2.24 -4.61
CA GLU A 163 -11.30 2.83 -4.69
C GLU A 163 -11.32 4.35 -4.51
N ILE A 164 -10.38 4.92 -3.75
CA ILE A 164 -10.43 6.35 -3.38
C ILE A 164 -10.28 7.27 -4.61
N PRO A 165 -11.13 8.28 -4.81
CA PRO A 165 -10.98 9.18 -5.95
C PRO A 165 -9.76 10.11 -5.76
N GLY A 166 -9.41 10.83 -6.82
CA GLY A 166 -8.45 11.93 -6.74
C GLY A 166 -7.21 11.71 -7.60
N ARG A 167 -6.66 12.84 -8.07
CA ARG A 167 -5.53 12.84 -8.99
C ARG A 167 -4.30 12.16 -8.40
N THR A 168 -4.05 12.33 -7.11
CA THR A 168 -2.91 11.66 -6.45
C THR A 168 -3.13 10.16 -6.40
N ALA A 169 -4.34 9.69 -6.09
CA ALA A 169 -4.67 8.27 -6.09
C ALA A 169 -4.48 7.65 -7.48
N ASP A 170 -4.89 8.35 -8.54
CA ASP A 170 -4.75 7.85 -9.92
C ASP A 170 -3.27 7.64 -10.31
N PHE A 171 -2.39 8.56 -9.94
CA PHE A 171 -0.95 8.42 -10.17
C PHE A 171 -0.32 7.35 -9.28
N LEU A 172 -0.76 7.19 -8.04
CA LEU A 172 -0.30 6.14 -7.15
C LEU A 172 -0.67 4.75 -7.68
N ARG A 173 -1.91 4.56 -8.18
CA ARG A 173 -2.31 3.32 -8.85
C ARG A 173 -1.47 3.05 -10.09
N LEU A 174 -1.25 4.07 -10.92
CA LEU A 174 -0.36 3.95 -12.08
C LEU A 174 1.04 3.52 -11.66
N ASN A 175 1.60 4.15 -10.62
CA ASN A 175 2.94 3.83 -10.14
C ASN A 175 3.04 2.41 -9.61
N ARG A 176 2.01 1.93 -8.89
CA ARG A 176 1.90 0.54 -8.43
C ARG A 176 1.82 -0.43 -9.60
N TYR A 177 0.96 -0.15 -10.58
CA TYR A 177 0.73 -1.08 -11.68
C TYR A 177 1.95 -1.17 -12.58
N LYS A 178 2.54 -0.04 -13.02
CA LYS A 178 3.70 -0.09 -13.93
C LYS A 178 4.92 -0.82 -13.34
N HIS A 179 5.08 -0.82 -12.01
CA HIS A 179 6.16 -1.53 -11.31
C HIS A 179 5.69 -2.82 -10.63
N TRP A 180 4.49 -3.33 -10.97
CA TRP A 180 4.01 -4.58 -10.40
C TRP A 180 4.95 -5.73 -10.74
N PHE A 181 5.45 -5.75 -11.96
CA PHE A 181 6.49 -6.64 -12.42
C PHE A 181 7.73 -5.85 -12.86
N GLN A 182 8.90 -6.49 -12.83
CA GLN A 182 10.09 -5.95 -13.47
C GLN A 182 9.90 -5.90 -14.99
N ASP A 183 10.51 -4.90 -15.63
CA ASP A 183 10.49 -4.77 -17.09
C ASP A 183 11.18 -5.94 -17.77
N GLY A 184 10.69 -6.32 -18.95
CA GLY A 184 11.18 -7.45 -19.72
C GLY A 184 10.32 -8.69 -19.53
N GLU A 185 10.93 -9.85 -19.60
CA GLU A 185 10.20 -11.11 -19.61
C GLU A 185 10.26 -11.84 -18.25
N SER A 186 10.84 -11.30 -17.18
CA SER A 186 11.00 -12.10 -15.94
C SER A 186 9.67 -12.39 -15.24
N TRP A 187 8.70 -11.47 -15.29
CA TRP A 187 7.45 -11.53 -14.51
C TRP A 187 7.69 -11.68 -12.99
N GLU A 188 8.87 -11.29 -12.53
CA GLU A 188 9.16 -11.16 -11.10
C GLU A 188 8.39 -9.95 -10.56
N SER A 189 7.67 -10.16 -9.45
CA SER A 189 6.83 -9.12 -8.85
C SER A 189 7.40 -8.68 -7.50
N PRO A 190 8.14 -7.56 -7.43
CA PRO A 190 8.59 -7.00 -6.15
C PRO A 190 7.42 -6.72 -5.21
N TYR A 191 6.32 -6.22 -5.77
CA TYR A 191 5.09 -5.96 -5.05
C TYR A 191 4.44 -7.24 -4.50
N GLY A 192 4.40 -8.31 -5.31
CA GLY A 192 3.92 -9.61 -4.86
C GLY A 192 4.75 -10.18 -3.71
N CYS A 193 6.08 -10.02 -3.76
CA CYS A 193 6.95 -10.46 -2.67
C CYS A 193 6.73 -9.62 -1.39
N GLN A 194 6.51 -8.31 -1.51
CA GLN A 194 6.14 -7.47 -0.36
C GLN A 194 4.85 -7.94 0.33
N ILE A 195 3.81 -8.31 -0.44
CA ILE A 195 2.56 -8.84 0.14
C ILE A 195 2.81 -10.17 0.86
N LEU A 196 3.62 -11.05 0.27
CA LEU A 196 3.97 -12.33 0.89
C LEU A 196 4.76 -12.13 2.18
N ASP A 197 5.72 -11.21 2.21
CA ASP A 197 6.49 -10.88 3.42
C ASP A 197 5.58 -10.37 4.55
N GLN A 198 4.60 -9.52 4.22
CA GLN A 198 3.59 -9.05 5.18
C GLN A 198 2.71 -10.20 5.70
N PHE A 199 2.30 -11.12 4.83
CA PHE A 199 1.54 -12.30 5.21
C PHE A 199 2.34 -13.23 6.11
N HIS A 200 3.62 -13.45 5.82
CA HIS A 200 4.49 -14.28 6.67
C HIS A 200 4.76 -13.64 8.02
N THR A 201 4.87 -12.31 8.07
CA THR A 201 5.12 -11.56 9.31
C THR A 201 3.90 -11.56 10.23
N SER A 202 2.72 -11.25 9.68
CA SER A 202 1.48 -11.09 10.47
C SER A 202 0.27 -11.73 9.77
N PRO A 203 0.17 -13.07 9.70
CA PRO A 203 -0.88 -13.76 8.94
C PRO A 203 -2.30 -13.38 9.37
N TRP A 204 -2.53 -13.17 10.67
CA TRP A 204 -3.84 -12.82 11.23
C TRP A 204 -4.30 -11.43 10.77
N VAL A 205 -3.39 -10.46 10.71
CA VAL A 205 -3.69 -9.10 10.23
C VAL A 205 -4.18 -9.15 8.79
N VAL A 206 -3.47 -9.87 7.92
CA VAL A 206 -3.86 -10.03 6.51
C VAL A 206 -5.20 -10.74 6.39
N ALA A 207 -5.40 -11.85 7.12
CA ALA A 207 -6.63 -12.62 7.09
C ALA A 207 -7.86 -11.81 7.55
N ASN A 208 -7.69 -10.86 8.46
CA ASN A 208 -8.76 -10.00 8.94
C ASN A 208 -9.13 -8.88 7.94
N ILE A 209 -8.14 -8.30 7.25
CA ILE A 209 -8.36 -7.14 6.37
C ILE A 209 -8.73 -7.54 4.94
N ASP A 210 -8.08 -8.58 4.42
CA ASP A 210 -8.35 -9.14 3.10
C ASP A 210 -8.53 -10.67 3.20
N PRO A 211 -9.66 -11.13 3.78
CA PRO A 211 -9.95 -12.55 3.90
C PRO A 211 -9.81 -13.25 2.56
N TRP A 212 -9.04 -14.34 2.54
CA TRP A 212 -8.74 -15.10 1.32
C TRP A 212 -8.13 -14.26 0.19
N PHE A 213 -7.50 -13.12 0.50
CA PHE A 213 -6.90 -12.22 -0.49
C PHE A 213 -7.87 -11.77 -1.60
N ASN A 214 -9.16 -11.67 -1.30
CA ASN A 214 -10.19 -11.35 -2.29
C ASN A 214 -9.91 -10.03 -3.04
N HIS A 215 -9.53 -8.98 -2.31
CA HIS A 215 -9.23 -7.68 -2.91
C HIS A 215 -7.92 -7.73 -3.70
N THR A 216 -6.88 -8.33 -3.12
CA THR A 216 -5.58 -8.51 -3.77
C THR A 216 -5.73 -9.29 -5.09
N ASN A 217 -6.51 -10.37 -5.08
CA ASN A 217 -6.81 -11.18 -6.26
C ASN A 217 -7.59 -10.42 -7.31
N ARG A 218 -8.64 -9.69 -6.91
CA ARG A 218 -9.42 -8.86 -7.84
C ARG A 218 -8.52 -7.83 -8.53
N ARG A 219 -7.65 -7.16 -7.77
CA ARG A 219 -6.67 -6.20 -8.31
C ARG A 219 -5.73 -6.86 -9.30
N TYR A 220 -5.20 -8.03 -8.96
CA TYR A 220 -4.30 -8.79 -9.82
C TYR A 220 -4.97 -9.20 -11.13
N ILE A 221 -6.20 -9.71 -11.10
CA ILE A 221 -6.98 -10.08 -12.30
C ILE A 221 -7.13 -8.86 -13.20
N ILE A 222 -7.53 -7.71 -12.65
CA ILE A 222 -7.73 -6.48 -13.40
C ILE A 222 -6.43 -5.98 -14.01
N LEU A 223 -5.31 -6.02 -13.28
CA LEU A 223 -3.99 -5.70 -13.79
C LEU A 223 -3.64 -6.52 -15.04
N ILE A 224 -3.83 -7.84 -14.99
CA ILE A 224 -3.52 -8.74 -16.10
C ILE A 224 -4.39 -8.44 -17.33
N ILE A 225 -5.69 -8.25 -17.13
CA ILE A 225 -6.61 -7.93 -18.23
C ILE A 225 -6.28 -6.56 -18.84
N LEU A 226 -5.90 -5.60 -18.00
CA LEU A 226 -5.51 -4.26 -18.44
C LEU A 226 -4.19 -4.27 -19.23
N HIS A 227 -3.19 -5.03 -18.77
CA HIS A 227 -1.95 -5.29 -19.50
C HIS A 227 -2.22 -5.88 -20.89
N HIS A 228 -3.06 -6.91 -20.95
CA HIS A 228 -3.45 -7.55 -22.19
C HIS A 228 -4.13 -6.54 -23.13
N THR A 229 -5.07 -5.76 -22.61
CA THR A 229 -5.83 -4.78 -23.40
C THR A 229 -4.91 -3.71 -24.00
N MET A 230 -4.00 -3.13 -23.22
CA MET A 230 -3.02 -2.16 -23.75
C MET A 230 -2.12 -2.77 -24.81
N SER A 231 -1.68 -4.01 -24.60
CA SER A 231 -0.81 -4.71 -25.55
C SER A 231 -1.52 -4.96 -26.88
N VAL A 232 -2.79 -5.41 -26.84
CA VAL A 232 -3.64 -5.57 -28.03
C VAL A 232 -3.79 -4.25 -28.79
N LEU A 233 -4.07 -3.15 -28.09
CA LEU A 233 -4.23 -1.83 -28.71
C LEU A 233 -2.94 -1.34 -29.36
N LYS A 234 -1.78 -1.63 -28.75
CA LYS A 234 -0.45 -1.27 -29.30
C LYS A 234 -0.11 -2.05 -30.56
N THR A 235 -0.44 -3.35 -30.61
CA THR A 235 -0.08 -4.23 -31.75
C THR A 235 -1.08 -4.22 -32.90
N SER A 236 -2.33 -3.79 -32.67
CA SER A 236 -3.39 -3.85 -33.68
C SER A 236 -3.26 -2.74 -34.72
N SER A 237 -2.24 -2.88 -35.58
CA SER A 237 -2.21 -2.26 -36.89
C SER A 237 -3.24 -2.97 -37.79
N LYS A 238 -4.45 -2.38 -37.89
CA LYS A 238 -5.42 -2.51 -39.01
C LYS A 238 -6.39 -3.69 -39.11
N ASP A 239 -6.33 -4.75 -38.31
CA ASP A 239 -7.41 -5.75 -38.33
C ASP A 239 -8.52 -5.41 -37.33
N GLY A 240 -9.44 -4.57 -37.82
CA GLY A 240 -10.63 -4.12 -37.10
C GLY A 240 -11.35 -5.29 -36.44
N ARG A 241 -11.59 -5.16 -35.13
CA ARG A 241 -12.40 -6.08 -34.31
C ARG A 241 -11.86 -7.52 -34.23
N GLY A 242 -10.56 -7.72 -34.44
CA GLY A 242 -9.84 -8.99 -34.21
C GLY A 242 -9.68 -9.34 -32.73
N ILE A 243 -10.79 -9.49 -32.02
CA ILE A 243 -10.88 -10.26 -30.78
C ILE A 243 -10.34 -11.66 -31.11
N TYR A 244 -9.47 -12.21 -30.26
CA TYR A 244 -8.85 -13.54 -30.37
C TYR A 244 -7.56 -13.67 -31.20
N LYS A 245 -6.44 -13.17 -30.65
CA LYS A 245 -5.28 -14.06 -30.53
C LYS A 245 -5.11 -14.41 -29.06
N LYS A 246 -5.14 -15.70 -28.73
CA LYS A 246 -4.76 -16.26 -27.40
C LYS A 246 -3.26 -16.03 -27.08
N ALA A 247 -2.65 -15.00 -27.66
CA ALA A 247 -1.26 -14.68 -27.43
C ALA A 247 -1.16 -14.03 -26.05
N VAL A 248 -0.41 -14.68 -25.16
CA VAL A 248 0.03 -14.07 -23.92
C VAL A 248 1.14 -13.07 -24.28
N TYR A 249 0.96 -11.81 -23.89
CA TYR A 249 1.99 -10.80 -24.07
C TYR A 249 3.02 -10.94 -22.95
N ALA A 250 4.08 -11.71 -23.23
CA ALA A 250 5.08 -12.16 -22.27
C ALA A 250 6.07 -11.08 -21.81
N THR A 251 6.02 -9.87 -22.36
CA THR A 251 6.91 -8.77 -21.95
C THR A 251 6.13 -7.75 -21.15
N TRP A 252 6.66 -7.39 -19.98
CA TRP A 252 6.23 -6.24 -19.20
C TRP A 252 7.01 -4.98 -19.62
N ASP A 253 6.31 -3.88 -19.83
CA ASP A 253 6.90 -2.59 -20.23
C ASP A 253 6.26 -1.46 -19.42
N SER A 254 6.95 -1.01 -18.37
CA SER A 254 6.52 0.07 -17.49
C SER A 254 6.22 1.37 -18.25
N ARG A 255 6.89 1.63 -19.39
CA ARG A 255 6.64 2.82 -20.21
C ARG A 255 5.31 2.75 -20.94
N MET A 256 4.88 1.54 -21.33
CA MET A 256 3.56 1.34 -21.94
C MET A 256 2.44 1.81 -21.01
N TRP A 257 2.55 1.55 -19.71
CA TRP A 257 1.58 1.99 -18.71
C TRP A 257 1.47 3.52 -18.65
N SER A 258 2.60 4.22 -18.60
CA SER A 258 2.62 5.69 -18.56
C SER A 258 2.07 6.32 -19.86
N ASN A 259 2.32 5.68 -21.01
CA ASN A 259 1.79 6.15 -22.29
C ASN A 259 0.27 5.93 -22.40
N SER A 260 -0.24 4.81 -21.89
CA SER A 260 -1.67 4.48 -21.95
C SER A 260 -2.50 5.25 -20.91
N PHE A 261 -1.91 5.61 -19.78
CA PHE A 261 -2.57 6.29 -18.67
C PHE A 261 -1.82 7.58 -18.27
N PRO A 262 -1.74 8.59 -19.16
CA PRO A 262 -0.96 9.81 -18.90
C PRO A 262 -1.49 10.62 -17.70
N THR A 263 -2.76 10.45 -17.35
CA THR A 263 -3.42 11.12 -16.21
C THR A 263 -3.53 10.23 -14.97
N GLY A 264 -2.90 9.05 -14.97
CA GLY A 264 -3.07 8.04 -13.92
C GLY A 264 -4.16 7.02 -14.24
N ILE A 265 -4.26 5.99 -13.39
CA ILE A 265 -5.25 4.92 -13.52
C ILE A 265 -6.44 5.25 -12.60
N PRO A 266 -7.68 5.33 -13.12
CA PRO A 266 -8.86 5.66 -12.31
C PRO A 266 -9.16 4.56 -11.29
N SER A 267 -10.26 4.71 -10.54
CA SER A 267 -10.66 3.71 -9.55
C SER A 267 -10.83 2.33 -10.20
N LEU A 268 -10.63 1.27 -9.42
CA LEU A 268 -10.69 -0.10 -9.91
C LEU A 268 -12.08 -0.46 -10.46
N SER A 269 -13.13 0.15 -9.90
CA SER A 269 -14.50 0.03 -10.40
C SER A 269 -14.66 0.68 -11.78
N ASP A 270 -14.09 1.86 -12.00
CA ASP A 270 -14.13 2.55 -13.30
C ASP A 270 -13.33 1.77 -14.36
N VAL A 271 -12.18 1.23 -13.98
CA VAL A 271 -11.38 0.36 -14.85
C VAL A 271 -12.17 -0.89 -15.24
N GLN A 272 -12.86 -1.54 -14.28
CA GLN A 272 -13.67 -2.72 -14.56
C GLN A 272 -14.84 -2.39 -15.51
N GLU A 273 -15.54 -1.28 -15.28
CA GLU A 273 -16.62 -0.83 -16.17
C GLU A 273 -16.10 -0.56 -17.58
N TRP A 274 -14.93 0.09 -17.69
CA TRP A 274 -14.27 0.31 -18.96
C TRP A 274 -13.91 -1.01 -19.66
N LEU A 275 -13.32 -1.98 -18.94
CA LEU A 275 -12.96 -3.29 -19.48
C LEU A 275 -14.18 -4.06 -20.01
N TRP A 276 -15.33 -3.98 -19.34
CA TRP A 276 -16.57 -4.61 -19.80
C TRP A 276 -17.07 -4.09 -21.15
N ARG A 277 -16.68 -2.88 -21.55
CA ARG A 277 -17.01 -2.34 -22.88
C ARG A 277 -16.21 -3.01 -24.01
N PHE A 278 -15.06 -3.59 -23.69
CA PHE A 278 -14.20 -4.27 -24.67
C PHE A 278 -14.33 -5.79 -24.64
N TRP A 279 -14.55 -6.36 -23.46
CA TRP A 279 -14.52 -7.80 -23.23
C TRP A 279 -15.65 -8.25 -22.31
N SER A 280 -16.41 -9.26 -22.74
CA SER A 280 -17.36 -9.95 -21.87
C SER A 280 -16.65 -10.61 -20.68
N ASP A 281 -17.38 -10.91 -19.61
CA ASP A 281 -16.84 -11.62 -18.44
C ASP A 281 -16.17 -12.94 -18.81
N GLU A 282 -16.79 -13.71 -19.71
CA GLU A 282 -16.20 -14.96 -20.22
C GLU A 282 -14.87 -14.71 -20.95
N SER A 283 -14.76 -13.62 -21.69
CA SER A 283 -13.52 -13.26 -22.39
C SER A 283 -12.43 -12.83 -21.42
N GLN A 284 -12.78 -12.00 -20.43
CA GLN A 284 -11.87 -11.58 -19.36
C GLN A 284 -11.34 -12.78 -18.57
N TYR A 285 -12.23 -13.72 -18.23
CA TYR A 285 -11.88 -14.98 -17.58
C TYR A 285 -10.90 -15.79 -18.43
N ARG A 286 -11.19 -16.00 -19.71
CA ARG A 286 -10.29 -16.73 -20.63
C ARG A 286 -8.93 -16.07 -20.78
N ILE A 287 -8.87 -14.74 -20.84
CA ILE A 287 -7.61 -13.99 -20.89
C ILE A 287 -6.79 -14.27 -19.64
N PHE A 288 -7.38 -14.05 -18.46
CA PHE A 288 -6.70 -14.25 -17.19
C PHE A 288 -6.18 -15.70 -17.03
N HIS A 289 -7.00 -16.69 -17.36
CA HIS A 289 -6.59 -18.10 -17.31
C HIS A 289 -5.45 -18.42 -18.27
N ALA A 290 -5.41 -17.82 -19.47
CA ALA A 290 -4.29 -18.02 -20.39
C ALA A 290 -2.95 -17.50 -19.80
N TYR A 291 -2.97 -16.36 -19.09
CA TYR A 291 -1.78 -15.86 -18.39
C TYR A 291 -1.39 -16.76 -17.22
N SER A 292 -2.36 -17.20 -16.42
CA SER A 292 -2.13 -18.11 -15.29
C SER A 292 -1.50 -19.42 -15.75
N ASP A 293 -2.08 -20.07 -16.78
CA ASP A 293 -1.54 -21.31 -17.36
C ASP A 293 -0.13 -21.11 -17.93
N TRP A 294 0.11 -19.96 -18.58
CA TRP A 294 1.42 -19.65 -19.15
C TRP A 294 2.49 -19.46 -18.06
N LEU A 295 2.19 -18.70 -17.00
CA LEU A 295 3.09 -18.52 -15.85
C LEU A 295 3.39 -19.86 -15.16
N ASN A 296 2.37 -20.72 -14.99
CA ASN A 296 2.54 -22.04 -14.40
C ASN A 296 3.51 -22.93 -15.20
N ARG A 297 3.36 -22.97 -16.53
CA ARG A 297 4.26 -23.76 -17.40
C ARG A 297 5.69 -23.25 -17.33
N ARG A 298 5.86 -21.93 -17.24
CA ARG A 298 7.18 -21.30 -17.17
C ARG A 298 7.90 -21.64 -15.87
N GLY A 299 7.24 -21.53 -14.72
CA GLY A 299 7.82 -21.89 -13.43
C GLY A 299 8.27 -23.35 -13.36
N VAL A 300 7.54 -24.27 -13.99
CA VAL A 300 7.93 -25.68 -14.10
C VAL A 300 9.18 -25.88 -14.97
N CYS A 301 9.32 -25.13 -16.07
CA CYS A 301 10.46 -25.24 -16.98
C CYS A 301 11.75 -24.62 -16.41
N GLU A 302 11.64 -23.52 -15.67
CA GLU A 302 12.80 -22.78 -15.15
C GLU A 302 13.39 -23.42 -13.89
N ASN A 303 12.57 -24.04 -13.03
CA ASN A 303 13.00 -24.39 -11.66
C ASN A 303 13.13 -25.88 -11.34
N GLY A 304 12.71 -26.81 -12.21
CA GLY A 304 13.06 -28.24 -12.08
C GLY A 304 12.78 -28.92 -10.73
N VAL A 305 11.91 -28.36 -9.86
CA VAL A 305 11.52 -28.77 -8.47
C VAL A 305 12.04 -27.88 -7.33
N GLU A 306 12.89 -26.87 -7.52
CA GLU A 306 13.24 -25.94 -6.44
C GLU A 306 12.32 -24.71 -6.37
N GLU A 307 11.68 -24.52 -5.21
CA GLU A 307 10.73 -23.44 -4.92
C GLU A 307 11.38 -22.06 -5.18
N SER A 308 10.93 -21.40 -6.25
CA SER A 308 11.13 -19.96 -6.42
C SER A 308 10.74 -19.26 -5.11
N ARG A 309 11.57 -18.32 -4.63
CA ARG A 309 11.30 -17.54 -3.41
C ARG A 309 10.01 -16.71 -3.49
N CYS A 310 9.46 -16.56 -4.68
CA CYS A 310 8.19 -15.90 -4.92
C CYS A 310 7.46 -16.75 -5.97
N PRO A 311 6.99 -17.97 -5.63
CA PRO A 311 6.44 -18.88 -6.61
C PRO A 311 5.00 -18.44 -6.90
N THR A 312 4.77 -17.17 -7.22
CA THR A 312 3.45 -16.53 -7.22
C THR A 312 2.86 -16.60 -5.80
N LEU A 313 1.97 -15.74 -5.33
CA LEU A 313 0.53 -16.04 -5.36
C LEU A 313 0.05 -17.41 -5.91
N ALA A 314 0.82 -18.52 -5.91
CA ALA A 314 0.42 -19.82 -6.50
C ALA A 314 -0.76 -20.47 -5.78
N ARG A 315 -1.24 -19.86 -4.69
CA ARG A 315 -2.27 -20.44 -3.85
C ARG A 315 -3.27 -19.47 -3.24
N LEU A 316 -3.23 -18.17 -3.50
CA LEU A 316 -4.27 -17.30 -2.93
C LEU A 316 -5.51 -17.41 -3.83
N THR A 317 -6.21 -18.54 -3.64
CA THR A 317 -7.66 -18.72 -3.75
C THR A 317 -8.29 -18.46 -5.11
N LEU A 318 -7.66 -18.95 -6.17
CA LEU A 318 -8.33 -19.21 -7.45
C LEU A 318 -9.20 -20.48 -7.30
N TRP A 319 -10.48 -20.50 -6.98
CA TRP A 319 -11.57 -19.55 -6.83
C TRP A 319 -12.45 -20.16 -5.73
N GLY A 320 -13.02 -19.36 -4.83
CA GLY A 320 -14.08 -19.85 -3.94
C GLY A 320 -15.26 -20.36 -4.76
N HIS A 321 -15.41 -21.69 -4.80
CA HIS A 321 -16.71 -22.34 -4.86
C HIS A 321 -17.15 -22.65 -3.43
#